data_AF-A0A416U2B0-F1
#
_entry.id   AF-A0A416U2B0-F1
#
_cell.length_a   1.000
_cell.length_b   1.000
_cell.length_c   1.000
_cell.angle_alpha   90.00
_cell.angle_beta   90.00
_cell.angle_gamma   90.00
#
_symmetry.space_group_name_H-M   'P 1'
#
loop_
_entity.id
_entity.type
_entity.pdbx_description
1 polymer ?
#
loop_
_entity_poly.entity_id
_entity_poly.type
_entity_poly.pdbx_seq_one_letter_code
_entity_poly.pdbx_strand_id
1 'polypeptide(L)'
;MKLFRNSILKYLLVVLFISYYTGGIAFTHVHHFPTYTIIHSHPYLPGQDGQPLHEHSSAAFETINLLNDIILEEMPVLAFSIAWVLLATFLLQNIYNSVFRIIRHRNLRAPPVFI
;
A
#
# COMPACT_ATOMS: atom_id res chain seq x y z
N MET A 1 1.54 18.95 -20.82
CA MET A 1 1.12 17.82 -19.95
C MET A 1 2.24 17.24 -19.06
N LYS A 2 3.45 16.93 -19.58
CA LYS A 2 4.57 16.37 -18.75
C LYS A 2 5.03 17.29 -17.60
N LEU A 3 5.11 18.61 -17.83
CA LEU A 3 5.52 19.60 -16.80
C LEU A 3 4.53 19.69 -15.62
N PHE A 4 3.23 19.61 -15.90
CA PHE A 4 2.17 19.68 -14.89
C PHE A 4 2.13 18.41 -14.02
N ARG A 5 2.24 17.24 -14.65
CA ARG A 5 2.36 15.94 -13.97
C ARG A 5 3.57 15.88 -13.02
N ASN A 6 4.70 16.45 -13.44
CA ASN A 6 5.90 16.51 -12.60
C ASN A 6 5.74 17.46 -11.40
N SER A 7 4.93 18.52 -11.52
CA SER A 7 4.68 19.44 -10.42
C SER A 7 3.76 18.84 -9.36
N ILE A 8 2.67 18.16 -9.78
CA ILE A 8 1.78 17.42 -8.87
C ILE A 8 2.53 16.32 -8.14
N LEU A 9 3.34 15.52 -8.86
CA LEU A 9 4.09 14.42 -8.27
C LEU A 9 5.06 14.91 -7.17
N LYS A 10 5.71 16.07 -7.37
CA LYS A 10 6.59 16.67 -6.35
C LYS A 10 5.83 16.94 -5.05
N TYR A 11 4.67 17.60 -5.12
CA TYR A 11 3.87 17.89 -3.94
C TYR A 11 3.30 16.62 -3.30
N LEU A 12 2.84 15.66 -4.10
CA LEU A 12 2.37 14.37 -3.59
C LEU A 12 3.46 13.62 -2.84
N LEU A 13 4.70 13.62 -3.33
CA LEU A 13 5.83 12.99 -2.63
C LEU A 13 6.15 13.69 -1.31
N VAL A 14 6.09 15.03 -1.25
CA VAL A 14 6.27 15.78 0.00
C VAL A 14 5.15 15.45 0.99
N VAL A 15 3.89 15.46 0.56
CA VAL A 15 2.75 15.09 1.40
C VAL A 15 2.88 13.65 1.88
N LEU A 16 3.23 12.71 1.01
CA LEU A 16 3.45 11.31 1.37
C LEU A 16 4.55 11.18 2.43
N PHE A 17 5.67 11.87 2.24
CA PHE A 17 6.79 11.84 3.19
C PHE A 17 6.39 12.41 4.56
N ILE A 18 5.76 13.60 4.58
CA ILE A 18 5.32 14.24 5.83
C ILE A 18 4.29 13.37 6.54
N SER A 19 3.30 12.84 5.83
CA SER A 19 2.26 11.97 6.41
C SER A 19 2.85 10.69 6.97
N TYR A 20 3.77 10.05 6.24
CA TYR A 20 4.45 8.84 6.71
C TYR A 20 5.31 9.11 7.94
N TYR A 21 6.14 10.16 7.89
CA TYR A 21 7.03 10.52 9.00
C TYR A 21 6.23 10.91 10.25
N THR A 22 5.25 11.82 10.09
CA THR A 22 4.40 12.28 11.19
C THR A 22 3.55 11.15 11.75
N GLY A 23 2.99 10.29 10.88
CA GLY A 23 2.25 9.11 11.30
C GLY A 23 3.11 8.17 12.14
N GLY A 24 4.34 7.90 11.70
CA GLY A 24 5.28 7.04 12.42
C GLY A 24 5.61 7.53 13.82
N ILE A 25 5.87 8.83 13.99
CA ILE A 25 6.27 9.38 15.29
C ILE A 25 5.11 9.75 16.22
N ALA A 26 3.94 10.09 15.67
CA ALA A 26 2.81 10.59 16.47
C ALA A 26 1.80 9.51 16.85
N PHE A 27 1.81 8.37 16.15
CA PHE A 27 0.83 7.31 16.37
C PHE A 27 1.48 6.04 16.93
N THR A 28 2.60 5.60 16.38
CA THR A 28 3.19 4.31 16.78
C THR A 28 4.09 4.46 18.01
N HIS A 29 3.84 3.65 19.05
CA HIS A 29 4.72 3.56 20.22
C HIS A 29 4.84 2.13 20.72
N VAL A 30 5.76 1.93 21.66
CA VAL A 30 6.10 0.64 22.25
C VAL A 30 5.93 0.69 23.77
N HIS A 31 5.44 -0.40 24.35
CA HIS A 31 5.55 -0.69 25.78
C HIS A 31 6.55 -1.83 25.96
N HIS A 32 7.55 -1.60 26.81
CA HIS A 32 8.59 -2.57 27.10
C HIS A 32 8.29 -3.35 28.38
N PHE A 33 8.24 -4.68 28.27
CA PHE A 33 8.10 -5.60 29.40
C PHE A 33 9.38 -6.45 29.52
N PRO A 34 9.62 -7.10 30.68
CA PRO A 34 10.84 -7.90 30.87
C PRO A 34 11.07 -9.00 29.83
N THR A 35 10.01 -9.56 29.26
CA THR A 35 10.08 -10.73 28.35
C THR A 35 9.51 -10.47 26.96
N TYR A 36 8.82 -9.36 26.73
CA TYR A 36 8.21 -9.03 25.44
C TYR A 36 8.01 -7.51 25.28
N THR A 37 7.58 -7.10 24.10
CA THR A 37 7.23 -5.71 23.81
C THR A 37 5.90 -5.68 23.07
N ILE A 38 5.06 -4.69 23.37
CA ILE A 38 3.83 -4.45 22.62
C ILE A 38 4.03 -3.18 21.82
N ILE A 39 3.86 -3.26 20.50
CA ILE A 39 3.93 -2.11 19.58
C ILE A 39 2.54 -1.93 19.00
N HIS A 40 1.98 -0.74 19.15
CA HIS A 40 0.66 -0.42 18.60
C HIS A 40 0.58 1.07 18.21
N SER A 41 -0.57 1.50 17.67
CA SER A 41 -0.72 2.86 17.14
C SER A 41 -1.99 3.59 17.59
N HIS A 42 -1.82 4.81 18.10
CA HIS A 42 -2.84 5.85 18.31
C HIS A 42 -2.13 7.18 18.65
N PRO A 43 -2.76 8.35 18.46
CA PRO A 43 -2.16 9.62 18.88
C PRO A 43 -1.62 9.55 20.31
N TYR A 44 -0.36 9.92 20.51
CA TYR A 44 0.25 9.98 21.83
C TYR A 44 1.25 11.13 21.93
N LEU A 45 1.57 11.51 23.17
CA LEU A 45 2.64 12.46 23.46
C LEU A 45 3.84 11.67 24.01
N PRO A 46 5.02 11.75 23.37
CA PRO A 46 6.22 11.11 23.89
C PRO A 46 6.76 11.86 25.11
N GLY A 47 7.25 11.11 26.09
CA GLY A 47 8.02 11.60 27.23
C GLY A 47 9.45 11.98 26.87
N GLN A 48 10.24 12.39 27.86
CA GLN A 48 11.65 12.79 27.67
C GLN A 48 12.54 11.65 27.16
N ASP A 49 12.16 10.42 27.45
CA ASP A 49 12.81 9.17 27.02
C ASP A 49 12.26 8.62 25.70
N GLY A 50 11.30 9.33 25.07
CA GLY A 50 10.63 8.90 23.85
C GLY A 50 9.50 7.89 24.07
N GLN A 51 9.24 7.46 25.31
CA GLN A 51 8.20 6.51 25.66
C GLN A 51 6.84 7.19 25.85
N PRO A 52 5.71 6.49 25.70
CA PRO A 52 4.39 7.06 25.98
C PRO A 52 4.25 7.51 27.45
N LEU A 53 3.60 8.65 27.68
CA LEU A 53 3.27 9.14 29.03
C LEU A 53 2.01 8.46 29.64
N HIS A 54 1.55 7.35 29.06
CA HIS A 54 0.37 6.61 29.47
C HIS A 54 0.68 5.12 29.51
N GLU A 55 -0.19 4.36 30.17
CA GLU A 55 -0.17 2.91 30.20
C GLU A 55 -1.55 2.33 29.91
N HIS A 56 -1.59 1.06 29.50
CA HIS A 56 -2.84 0.36 29.20
C HIS A 56 -3.17 -0.70 30.26
N SER A 57 -4.45 -1.05 30.32
CA SER A 57 -4.88 -2.22 31.10
C SER A 57 -4.56 -3.51 30.35
N SER A 58 -4.48 -4.63 31.08
CA SER A 58 -4.27 -5.94 30.46
C SER A 58 -5.35 -6.27 29.41
N ALA A 59 -6.62 -5.92 29.67
CA ALA A 59 -7.71 -6.15 28.71
C ALA A 59 -7.54 -5.34 27.41
N ALA A 60 -6.98 -4.12 27.50
CA ALA A 60 -6.66 -3.33 26.31
C ALA A 60 -5.51 -3.96 25.52
N PHE A 61 -4.47 -4.46 26.18
CA PHE A 61 -3.38 -5.19 25.52
C PHE A 61 -3.84 -6.47 24.83
N GLU A 62 -4.73 -7.25 25.47
CA GLU A 62 -5.34 -8.44 24.84
C GLU A 62 -6.11 -8.07 23.56
N THR A 63 -6.87 -6.96 23.61
CA THR A 63 -7.60 -6.46 22.44
C THR A 63 -6.66 -6.05 21.32
N ILE A 64 -5.56 -5.36 21.65
CA ILE A 64 -4.50 -4.99 20.68
C ILE A 64 -3.91 -6.25 20.03
N ASN A 65 -3.62 -7.29 20.83
CA ASN A 65 -3.07 -8.53 20.31
C ASN A 65 -4.04 -9.20 19.32
N LEU A 66 -5.32 -9.30 19.68
CA LEU A 66 -6.35 -9.87 18.82
C LEU A 66 -6.48 -9.12 17.48
N LEU A 67 -6.43 -7.79 17.52
CA LEU A 67 -6.45 -6.96 16.31
C LEU A 67 -5.19 -7.15 15.46
N ASN A 68 -4.03 -7.29 16.10
CA ASN A 68 -2.78 -7.55 15.40
C ASN A 68 -2.79 -8.90 14.68
N ASP A 69 -3.33 -9.94 15.33
CA ASP A 69 -3.47 -11.27 14.73
C ASP A 69 -4.39 -11.20 13.49
N ILE A 70 -5.53 -10.52 13.58
CA ILE A 70 -6.43 -10.30 12.43
C ILE A 70 -5.71 -9.58 11.28
N ILE A 71 -4.92 -8.54 11.58
CA ILE A 71 -4.20 -7.78 10.56
C ILE A 71 -3.12 -8.64 9.90
N LEU A 72 -2.38 -9.43 10.67
CA LEU A 72 -1.28 -10.25 10.14
C LEU A 72 -1.78 -11.46 9.35
N GLU A 73 -2.92 -12.05 9.72
CA GLU A 73 -3.44 -13.23 9.05
C GLU A 73 -4.32 -12.88 7.82
N GLU A 74 -5.22 -11.91 7.96
CA GLU A 74 -6.27 -11.68 6.95
C GLU A 74 -5.89 -10.61 5.90
N MET A 75 -5.15 -9.58 6.29
CA MET A 75 -4.80 -8.48 5.36
C MET A 75 -3.84 -8.88 4.24
N PRO A 76 -2.82 -9.72 4.46
CA PRO A 76 -1.98 -10.19 3.37
C PRO A 76 -2.78 -10.96 2.33
N VAL A 77 -3.70 -11.84 2.76
CA VAL A 77 -4.55 -12.62 1.85
C VAL A 77 -5.39 -11.68 0.98
N LEU A 78 -5.99 -10.66 1.57
CA LEU A 78 -6.77 -9.66 0.81
C LEU A 78 -5.89 -8.86 -0.16
N ALA A 79 -4.73 -8.37 0.28
CA ALA A 79 -3.80 -7.60 -0.55
C ALA A 79 -3.27 -8.42 -1.73
N PHE A 80 -2.86 -9.67 -1.48
CA PHE A 80 -2.44 -10.60 -2.53
C PHE A 80 -3.58 -10.90 -3.50
N SER A 81 -4.81 -11.10 -3.00
CA SER A 81 -5.98 -11.34 -3.84
C SER A 81 -6.26 -10.17 -4.77
N ILE A 82 -6.23 -8.93 -4.26
CA ILE A 82 -6.41 -7.72 -5.08
C ILE A 82 -5.31 -7.60 -6.13
N ALA A 83 -4.03 -7.76 -5.72
CA ALA A 83 -2.90 -7.70 -6.64
C ALA A 83 -3.02 -8.76 -7.76
N TRP A 84 -3.44 -9.97 -7.41
CA TRP A 84 -3.66 -11.06 -8.36
C TRP A 84 -4.77 -10.75 -9.36
N VAL A 85 -5.91 -10.23 -8.91
CA VAL A 85 -7.03 -9.84 -9.78
C VAL A 85 -6.61 -8.72 -10.74
N LEU A 86 -5.88 -7.70 -10.24
CA LEU A 86 -5.36 -6.62 -11.08
C LEU A 86 -4.35 -7.13 -12.11
N LEU A 87 -3.48 -8.05 -11.73
CA LEU A 87 -2.55 -8.68 -12.67
C LEU A 87 -3.28 -9.52 -13.72
N ALA A 88 -4.23 -10.36 -13.31
CA ALA A 88 -5.01 -11.20 -14.22
C ALA A 88 -5.78 -10.37 -15.23
N THR A 89 -6.45 -9.30 -14.80
CA THR A 89 -7.17 -8.37 -15.68
C THR A 89 -6.24 -7.68 -16.68
N PHE A 90 -5.06 -7.23 -16.23
CA PHE A 90 -4.04 -6.65 -17.11
C PHE A 90 -3.54 -7.65 -18.18
N LEU A 91 -3.22 -8.88 -17.76
CA LEU A 91 -2.74 -9.93 -18.67
C LEU A 91 -3.83 -10.34 -19.68
N LEU A 92 -5.07 -10.54 -19.23
CA LEU A 92 -6.20 -10.87 -20.10
C LEU A 92 -6.45 -9.78 -21.14
N GLN A 93 -6.42 -8.51 -20.73
CA GLN A 93 -6.56 -7.38 -21.65
C GLN A 93 -5.44 -7.37 -22.70
N ASN A 94 -4.21 -7.65 -22.30
CA ASN A 94 -3.06 -7.69 -23.21
C ASN A 94 -3.15 -8.86 -24.20
N ILE A 95 -3.58 -10.04 -23.75
CA ILE A 95 -3.82 -11.21 -24.61
C ILE A 95 -4.94 -10.90 -25.62
N TYR A 96 -6.06 -10.37 -25.15
CA TYR A 96 -7.20 -10.00 -26.01
C TYR A 96 -6.76 -9.01 -27.11
N ASN A 97 -6.07 -7.94 -26.73
CA ASN A 97 -5.55 -6.95 -27.67
C ASN A 97 -4.58 -7.56 -28.68
N SER A 98 -3.71 -8.47 -28.23
CA SER A 98 -2.73 -9.16 -29.10
C SER A 98 -3.41 -10.05 -30.13
N VAL A 99 -4.39 -10.86 -29.70
CA VAL A 99 -5.19 -11.73 -30.59
C VAL A 99 -5.98 -10.88 -31.58
N PHE A 100 -6.67 -9.84 -31.11
CA PHE A 100 -7.46 -8.96 -31.97
C PHE A 100 -6.59 -8.22 -32.99
N ARG A 101 -5.38 -7.82 -32.60
CA ARG A 101 -4.38 -7.22 -33.51
C ARG A 101 -3.98 -8.21 -34.61
N ILE A 102 -3.68 -9.46 -34.25
CA ILE A 102 -3.33 -10.51 -35.23
C ILE A 102 -4.48 -10.75 -36.21
N ILE A 103 -5.71 -10.88 -35.72
CA ILE A 103 -6.90 -11.08 -36.57
C ILE A 103 -7.10 -9.88 -37.52
N ARG A 104 -7.01 -8.64 -37.00
CA ARG A 104 -7.13 -7.44 -37.85
C ARG A 104 -6.04 -7.36 -38.92
N HIS A 105 -4.79 -7.71 -38.61
CA HIS A 105 -3.72 -7.70 -39.61
C HIS A 105 -3.91 -8.72 -40.74
N ARG A 106 -4.61 -9.84 -40.51
CA ARG A 106 -4.89 -10.82 -41.58
C ARG A 106 -5.88 -10.30 -42.64
N ASN A 107 -6.69 -9.29 -42.30
CA ASN A 107 -7.68 -8.69 -43.20
C ASN A 107 -7.19 -7.39 -43.86
N LEU A 108 -5.94 -6.99 -43.63
CA LEU A 108 -5.37 -5.81 -44.30
C LEU A 108 -4.91 -6.19 -45.70
N ARG A 109 -5.37 -5.43 -46.71
CA ARG A 109 -4.79 -5.48 -48.07
C ARG A 109 -3.29 -5.16 -47.99
N ALA A 110 -2.51 -5.79 -48.84
CA ALA A 110 -1.10 -5.45 -49.02
C ALA A 110 -0.97 -3.94 -49.28
N PRO A 111 0.06 -3.27 -48.72
CA PRO A 111 0.27 -1.85 -48.94
C PRO A 111 0.31 -1.54 -50.44
N PRO A 112 -0.26 -0.41 -50.89
CA PRO A 112 -0.31 -0.06 -52.31
C PRO A 112 1.11 -0.06 -52.88
N VAL A 113 1.31 -0.79 -53.98
CA VAL A 113 2.57 -0.77 -54.71
C VAL A 113 2.61 0.55 -55.48
N PHE A 114 3.56 1.42 -55.15
CA PHE A 114 3.85 2.58 -55.97
C PHE A 114 4.50 2.07 -57.26
N ILE A 115 3.74 2.10 -58.36
CA ILE A 115 4.24 1.93 -59.73
C ILE A 115 4.53 3.32 -60.28
#